data_AF-W2WCW6-F1
#
_entry.id   AF-W2WCW6-F1
#
_cell.length_a   1.000
_cell.length_b   1.000
_cell.length_c   1.000
_cell.angle_alpha   90.00
_cell.angle_beta   90.00
_cell.angle_gamma   90.00
#
_symmetry.space_group_name_H-M   'P 1'
#
loop_
_entity.id
_entity.type
_entity.pdbx_description
1 polymer ?
#
loop_
_entity_poly.entity_id
_entity_poly.type
_entity_poly.pdbx_seq_one_letter_code
_entity_poly.pdbx_strand_id
1 'polypeptide(L)'
;MAAVQGFTEMAHQVGGHATSKTSLKAHNGRILKPFQSKQRGERECEFYERVFATEKDLLEFAALRKFLPMYHGTVIVPEVEDGQEVNGVHPGQYLVLEDLTWGRKWPCIMDVKMGTRSYEDNATAEKIAYEKSKFPLQETLGFRIQGIKVYNPKKQDYDEFDKYFGRGITSVDQLAPAFRSYFPEDTSKTIKLLETVGLVNSQLPEILTLFFFIIIICYSLFSSCVA
;
A
#
# COMPACT_ATOMS: atom_id res chain seq x y z
N MET A 1 -21.73 8.38 15.22
CA MET A 1 -20.39 8.98 15.35
C MET A 1 -19.43 7.85 15.68
N ALA A 2 -18.67 7.34 14.72
CA ALA A 2 -17.65 6.34 15.02
C ALA A 2 -16.61 7.02 15.90
N ALA A 3 -16.45 6.55 17.14
CA ALA A 3 -15.45 7.09 18.04
C ALA A 3 -14.06 6.80 17.45
N VAL A 4 -13.35 7.83 17.02
CA VAL A 4 -11.93 7.74 16.60
C VAL A 4 -10.98 7.52 17.79
N GLN A 5 -11.55 7.21 18.96
CA GLN A 5 -10.82 6.93 20.19
C GLN A 5 -10.02 5.63 20.04
N GLY A 6 -8.74 5.67 20.40
CA GLY A 6 -7.85 4.52 20.38
C GLY A 6 -7.04 4.32 19.10
N PHE A 7 -7.27 5.11 18.04
CA PHE A 7 -6.40 5.12 16.86
C PHE A 7 -5.07 5.79 17.15
N THR A 8 -3.99 5.03 16.99
CA THR A 8 -2.60 5.51 17.15
C THR A 8 -1.82 5.34 15.86
N GLU A 9 -0.67 5.99 15.74
CA GLU A 9 0.19 5.83 14.56
C GLU A 9 0.53 4.35 14.29
N MET A 10 0.47 3.95 13.01
CA MET A 10 0.74 2.58 12.60
C MET A 10 2.26 2.30 12.66
N ALA A 11 2.69 1.55 13.68
CA ALA A 11 4.10 1.25 13.94
C ALA A 11 4.85 0.56 12.78
N HIS A 12 4.12 -0.15 11.91
CA HIS A 12 4.69 -0.94 10.82
C HIS A 12 4.34 -0.39 9.43
N GLN A 13 4.08 0.91 9.29
CA GLN A 13 3.88 1.50 7.97
C GLN A 13 5.14 1.37 7.10
N VAL A 14 5.00 0.81 5.89
CA VAL A 14 6.07 0.70 4.89
C VAL A 14 5.65 1.44 3.64
N GLY A 15 6.58 2.22 3.08
CA GLY A 15 6.31 3.02 1.89
C GLY A 15 5.38 4.22 2.15
N GLY A 16 5.03 4.92 1.07
CA GLY A 16 4.32 6.20 1.15
C GLY A 16 5.17 7.36 1.67
N HIS A 17 4.52 8.50 1.93
CA HIS A 17 5.13 9.61 2.66
C HIS A 17 4.50 9.63 4.04
N ALA A 18 5.17 9.09 5.06
CA ALA A 18 4.70 9.20 6.43
C ALA A 18 4.97 10.62 6.93
N THR A 19 3.90 11.36 7.21
CA THR A 19 3.91 12.65 7.87
C THR A 19 2.72 12.66 8.81
N SER A 20 2.67 13.57 9.77
CA SER A 20 1.54 13.63 10.71
C SER A 20 0.17 13.63 9.98
N LYS A 21 0.06 14.32 8.83
CA LYS A 21 -1.15 14.39 7.99
C LYS A 21 -1.39 13.23 7.03
N THR A 22 -0.42 12.34 6.84
CA THR A 22 -0.47 11.26 5.84
C THR A 22 -0.15 9.87 6.39
N SER A 23 0.28 9.79 7.65
CA SER A 23 0.51 8.53 8.37
C SER A 23 -0.82 7.79 8.57
N LEU A 24 -0.76 6.48 8.45
CA LEU A 24 -1.87 5.58 8.76
C LEU A 24 -2.02 5.48 10.28
N LYS A 25 -3.26 5.38 10.76
CA LYS A 25 -3.55 5.14 12.18
C LYS A 25 -4.28 3.82 12.36
N ALA A 26 -3.96 3.05 13.39
CA ALA A 26 -4.49 1.71 13.59
C ALA A 26 -5.23 1.57 14.94
N HIS A 27 -6.35 0.83 14.96
CA HIS A 27 -7.05 0.45 16.18
C HIS A 27 -7.96 -0.76 15.92
N ASN A 28 -7.94 -1.77 16.81
CA ASN A 28 -8.87 -2.91 16.81
C ASN A 28 -9.12 -3.55 15.42
N GLY A 29 -8.04 -3.82 14.68
CA GLY A 29 -8.14 -4.43 13.35
C GLY A 29 -8.61 -3.49 12.23
N ARG A 30 -8.57 -2.18 12.46
CA ARG A 30 -8.90 -1.14 11.48
C ARG A 30 -7.74 -0.19 11.26
N ILE A 31 -7.65 0.34 10.05
CA ILE A 31 -6.77 1.43 9.66
C ILE A 31 -7.61 2.66 9.28
N LEU A 32 -7.24 3.82 9.80
CA LEU A 32 -7.62 5.12 9.25
C LEU A 32 -6.57 5.55 8.25
N LYS A 33 -7.00 5.73 7.00
CA LYS A 33 -6.19 6.27 5.92
C LYS A 33 -6.67 7.69 5.58
N PRO A 34 -5.86 8.73 5.79
CA PRO A 34 -6.27 10.11 5.53
C PRO A 34 -6.49 10.36 4.04
N PHE A 35 -7.50 11.17 3.73
CA PHE A 35 -7.73 11.63 2.36
C PHE A 35 -6.53 12.45 1.88
N GLN A 36 -5.98 12.06 0.73
CA GLN A 36 -4.85 12.76 0.14
C GLN A 36 -5.33 13.89 -0.77
N SER A 37 -4.55 14.98 -0.80
CA SER A 37 -4.80 16.15 -1.64
C SER A 37 -4.88 15.84 -3.15
N LYS A 38 -5.39 16.80 -3.93
CA LYS A 38 -5.55 16.72 -5.40
C LYS A 38 -6.54 15.62 -5.84
N GLN A 39 -7.69 15.56 -5.19
CA GLN A 39 -8.75 14.58 -5.49
C GLN A 39 -8.32 13.12 -5.34
N ARG A 40 -7.21 12.85 -4.65
CA ARG A 40 -6.70 11.48 -4.49
C ARG A 40 -7.52 10.73 -3.46
N GLY A 41 -7.82 11.35 -2.31
CA GLY A 41 -8.68 10.72 -1.31
C GLY A 41 -10.09 10.42 -1.85
N GLU A 42 -10.66 11.35 -2.60
CA GLU A 42 -12.00 11.26 -3.17
C GLU A 42 -12.10 10.15 -4.21
N ARG A 43 -11.14 10.09 -5.14
CA ARG A 43 -11.06 9.01 -6.12
C ARG A 43 -10.82 7.64 -5.47
N GLU A 44 -10.04 7.59 -4.39
CA GLU A 44 -9.86 6.34 -3.63
C GLU A 44 -11.17 5.90 -2.95
N CYS A 45 -11.87 6.84 -2.34
CA CYS A 45 -13.16 6.58 -1.70
C CYS A 45 -14.19 6.09 -2.71
N GLU A 46 -14.33 6.78 -3.84
CA GLU A 46 -15.25 6.38 -4.90
C GLU A 46 -14.95 4.96 -5.40
N PHE A 47 -13.67 4.61 -5.56
CA PHE A 47 -13.28 3.25 -5.91
C PHE A 47 -13.74 2.22 -4.88
N TYR A 48 -13.46 2.43 -3.59
CA TYR A 48 -13.88 1.50 -2.54
C TYR A 48 -15.42 1.41 -2.43
N GLU A 49 -16.13 2.55 -2.54
CA GLU A 49 -17.59 2.59 -2.57
C GLU A 49 -18.15 1.76 -3.73
N ARG A 50 -17.59 1.89 -4.93
CA ARG A 50 -17.99 1.06 -6.08
C ARG A 50 -17.77 -0.42 -5.83
N VAL A 51 -16.57 -0.80 -5.40
CA VAL A 51 -16.19 -2.21 -5.24
C VAL A 51 -16.94 -2.91 -4.09
N PHE A 52 -17.22 -2.20 -2.99
CA PHE A 52 -17.79 -2.80 -1.79
C PHE A 52 -19.27 -2.46 -1.55
N ALA A 53 -19.81 -1.38 -2.14
CA ALA A 53 -21.16 -0.92 -1.87
C ALA A 53 -22.02 -0.80 -3.14
N THR A 54 -21.73 0.13 -4.05
CA THR A 54 -22.66 0.54 -5.12
C THR A 54 -22.67 -0.41 -6.33
N GLU A 55 -21.53 -1.02 -6.66
CA GLU A 55 -21.36 -1.93 -7.80
C GLU A 55 -20.91 -3.34 -7.34
N LYS A 56 -21.16 -3.68 -6.07
CA LYS A 56 -20.62 -4.89 -5.42
C LYS A 56 -21.01 -6.21 -6.11
N ASP A 57 -22.08 -6.23 -6.89
CA ASP A 57 -22.61 -7.43 -7.53
C ASP A 57 -21.94 -7.72 -8.89
N LEU A 58 -21.09 -6.81 -9.39
CA LEU A 58 -20.24 -7.05 -10.56
C LEU A 58 -19.22 -8.16 -10.27
N LEU A 59 -19.12 -9.14 -11.19
CA LEU A 59 -18.30 -10.34 -11.02
C LEU A 59 -16.80 -9.98 -10.93
N GLU A 60 -16.36 -8.99 -11.69
CA GLU A 60 -15.01 -8.43 -11.65
C GLU A 60 -14.68 -7.84 -10.28
N PHE A 61 -15.63 -7.18 -9.62
CA PHE A 61 -15.44 -6.61 -8.28
C PHE A 61 -15.49 -7.70 -7.21
N ALA A 62 -16.29 -8.75 -7.39
CA ALA A 62 -16.24 -9.93 -6.53
C ALA A 62 -14.88 -10.62 -6.56
N ALA A 63 -14.24 -10.72 -7.73
CA ALA A 63 -12.88 -11.24 -7.85
C ALA A 63 -11.86 -10.28 -7.22
N LEU A 64 -11.99 -8.96 -7.47
CA LEU A 64 -11.08 -7.93 -6.98
C LEU A 64 -11.07 -7.80 -5.45
N ARG A 65 -12.23 -7.94 -4.79
CA ARG A 65 -12.34 -7.87 -3.32
C ARG A 65 -11.43 -8.85 -2.57
N LYS A 66 -11.05 -9.96 -3.20
CA LYS A 66 -10.10 -10.94 -2.60
C LYS A 66 -8.69 -10.37 -2.41
N PHE A 67 -8.40 -9.26 -3.06
CA PHE A 67 -7.10 -8.61 -3.10
C PHE A 67 -7.08 -7.23 -2.44
N LEU A 68 -8.21 -6.78 -1.90
CA LEU A 68 -8.36 -5.47 -1.26
C LEU A 68 -8.60 -5.64 0.24
N PRO A 69 -8.08 -4.74 1.08
CA PRO A 69 -8.55 -4.63 2.47
C PRO A 69 -10.06 -4.42 2.49
N MET A 70 -10.75 -5.04 3.45
CA MET A 70 -12.19 -4.78 3.63
C MET A 70 -12.43 -3.29 3.89
N TYR A 71 -13.44 -2.74 3.22
CA TYR A 71 -13.87 -1.35 3.38
C TYR A 71 -14.98 -1.22 4.43
N HIS A 72 -14.85 -0.24 5.32
CA HIS A 72 -15.77 0.00 6.44
C HIS A 72 -16.44 1.37 6.39
N GLY A 73 -16.34 2.09 5.27
CA GLY A 73 -16.86 3.45 5.12
C GLY A 73 -15.81 4.53 5.36
N THR A 74 -16.30 5.75 5.56
CA THR A 74 -15.47 6.90 5.90
C THR A 74 -15.81 7.45 7.28
N VAL A 75 -14.87 8.19 7.86
CA VAL A 75 -15.08 8.96 9.10
C VAL A 75 -14.53 10.37 8.92
N ILE A 76 -15.22 11.35 9.50
CA ILE A 76 -14.79 12.74 9.55
C ILE A 76 -14.36 13.04 10.98
N VAL A 77 -13.12 13.49 11.13
CA VAL A 77 -12.60 14.04 12.38
C VAL A 77 -12.77 15.55 12.34
N PRO A 78 -13.59 16.14 13.24
CA PRO A 78 -13.87 17.56 13.20
C PRO A 78 -12.61 18.38 13.49
N GLU A 79 -12.55 19.59 12.91
CA GLU A 79 -11.56 20.59 13.32
C GLU A 79 -11.87 21.05 14.74
N VAL A 80 -10.82 21.11 15.56
CA VAL A 80 -10.84 21.76 16.89
C VAL A 80 -10.08 23.07 16.80
N GLU A 81 -10.37 24.00 17.73
CA GLU A 81 -9.64 25.26 17.84
C GLU A 81 -8.12 24.99 17.88
N ASP A 82 -7.36 25.80 17.15
CA ASP A 82 -5.91 25.67 16.89
C ASP A 82 -5.44 24.48 16.03
N GLY A 83 -6.33 23.73 15.36
CA GLY A 83 -5.93 22.65 14.43
C GLY A 83 -5.19 21.49 15.11
N GLN A 84 -5.39 21.35 16.41
CA GLN A 84 -4.78 20.32 17.24
C GLN A 84 -5.31 18.92 16.88
N GLU A 85 -4.54 17.90 17.22
CA GLU A 85 -4.95 16.50 17.08
C GLU A 85 -6.06 16.16 18.08
N VAL A 86 -7.14 15.56 17.59
CA VAL A 86 -8.19 14.98 18.44
C VAL A 86 -7.80 13.54 18.73
N ASN A 87 -7.43 13.25 19.98
CA ASN A 87 -6.97 11.92 20.41
C ASN A 87 -5.81 11.37 19.58
N GLY A 88 -4.85 12.22 19.19
CA GLY A 88 -3.73 11.80 18.36
C GLY A 88 -4.10 11.55 16.89
N VAL A 89 -5.26 12.03 16.43
CA VAL A 89 -5.76 12.00 15.03
C VAL A 89 -5.95 13.43 14.53
N HIS A 90 -5.40 13.78 13.36
CA HIS A 90 -5.62 15.14 12.85
C HIS A 90 -7.05 15.31 12.33
N PRO A 91 -7.60 16.53 12.37
CA PRO A 91 -8.84 16.85 11.67
C PRO A 91 -8.76 16.50 10.18
N GLY A 92 -9.89 16.07 9.62
CA GLY A 92 -10.01 15.70 8.22
C GLY A 92 -10.85 14.46 7.97
N GLN A 93 -10.91 14.06 6.70
CA GLN A 93 -11.65 12.88 6.26
C GLN A 93 -10.71 11.67 6.13
N TYR A 94 -11.20 10.51 6.52
CA TYR A 94 -10.46 9.25 6.51
C TYR A 94 -11.28 8.12 5.91
N LEU A 95 -10.61 7.23 5.18
CA LEU A 95 -11.11 5.90 4.84
C LEU A 95 -10.89 4.98 6.03
N VAL A 96 -11.88 4.14 6.34
CA VAL A 96 -11.76 3.08 7.34
C VAL A 96 -11.56 1.75 6.62
N LEU A 97 -10.37 1.16 6.75
CA LEU A 97 -9.97 -0.07 6.07
C LEU A 97 -9.64 -1.16 7.09
N GLU A 98 -9.66 -2.42 6.66
CA GLU A 98 -9.13 -3.55 7.43
C GLU A 98 -7.62 -3.40 7.66
N ASP A 99 -7.18 -3.66 8.90
CA ASP A 99 -5.76 -3.82 9.20
C ASP A 99 -5.31 -5.26 8.92
N LEU A 100 -4.63 -5.45 7.78
CA LEU A 100 -4.12 -6.75 7.36
C LEU A 100 -2.94 -7.27 8.22
N THR A 101 -2.35 -6.40 9.06
CA THR A 101 -1.33 -6.77 10.06
C THR A 101 -1.94 -7.25 11.38
N TRP A 102 -3.25 -7.06 11.59
CA TRP A 102 -3.89 -7.28 12.87
C TRP A 102 -3.73 -8.71 13.37
N GLY A 103 -3.43 -8.84 14.67
CA GLY A 103 -3.20 -10.13 15.33
C GLY A 103 -1.86 -10.80 14.99
N ARG A 104 -1.01 -10.19 14.14
CA ARG A 104 0.33 -10.69 13.85
C ARG A 104 1.32 -10.16 14.89
N LYS A 105 2.06 -11.06 15.53
CA LYS A 105 3.07 -10.69 16.52
C LYS A 105 4.26 -9.94 15.92
N TRP A 106 4.66 -10.34 14.72
CA TRP A 106 5.80 -9.77 13.99
C TRP A 106 5.44 -9.63 12.51
N PRO A 107 4.60 -8.64 12.15
CA PRO A 107 4.18 -8.47 10.76
C PRO A 107 5.40 -8.16 9.88
N CYS A 108 5.59 -8.95 8.82
CA CYS A 108 6.56 -8.69 7.77
C CYS A 108 5.81 -8.12 6.57
N ILE A 109 6.28 -6.99 6.04
CA ILE A 109 5.59 -6.16 5.07
C ILE A 109 6.51 -5.86 3.89
N MET A 110 5.97 -5.97 2.68
CA MET A 110 6.59 -5.44 1.47
C MET A 110 5.59 -4.50 0.81
N ASP A 111 6.01 -3.31 0.41
CA ASP A 111 5.23 -2.43 -0.44
C ASP A 111 5.74 -2.57 -1.88
N VAL A 112 4.85 -2.93 -2.80
CA VAL A 112 5.12 -3.02 -4.23
C VAL A 112 4.16 -2.09 -4.96
N LYS A 113 4.72 -1.15 -5.73
CA LYS A 113 3.94 -0.32 -6.63
C LYS A 113 3.77 -1.04 -7.96
N MET A 114 2.52 -1.31 -8.35
CA MET A 114 2.17 -1.94 -9.62
C MET A 114 1.92 -0.91 -10.74
N GLY A 115 1.86 -1.40 -11.97
CA GLY A 115 1.63 -0.64 -13.20
C GLY A 115 2.90 -0.28 -13.95
N THR A 116 2.82 -0.25 -15.28
CA THR A 116 3.92 0.16 -16.18
C THR A 116 4.14 1.67 -16.22
N ARG A 117 3.21 2.46 -15.66
CA ARG A 117 3.29 3.92 -15.57
C ARG A 117 3.14 4.36 -14.12
N SER A 118 3.89 5.41 -13.73
CA SER A 118 3.83 6.02 -12.37
C SER A 118 3.35 7.49 -12.38
N TYR A 119 2.76 7.95 -13.48
CA TYR A 119 2.24 9.30 -13.74
C TYR A 119 0.81 9.29 -14.30
N GLU A 120 0.03 10.34 -14.02
CA GLU A 120 -1.34 10.54 -14.54
C GLU A 120 -1.34 10.84 -16.06
N ASP A 121 -2.46 10.61 -16.75
CA ASP A 121 -2.58 10.81 -18.21
C ASP A 121 -2.30 12.25 -18.66
N ASN A 122 -2.62 13.21 -17.82
CA ASN A 122 -2.39 14.64 -18.04
C ASN A 122 -1.09 15.16 -17.41
N ALA A 123 -0.17 14.28 -17.00
CA ALA A 123 1.11 14.67 -16.43
C ALA A 123 1.97 15.44 -17.45
N THR A 124 2.69 16.46 -16.99
CA THR A 124 3.61 17.22 -17.85
C THR A 124 4.79 16.35 -18.29
N ALA A 125 5.48 16.73 -19.37
CA ALA A 125 6.65 16.01 -19.87
C ALA A 125 7.74 15.87 -18.79
N GLU A 126 7.94 16.91 -17.97
CA GLU A 126 8.89 16.89 -16.86
C GLU A 126 8.47 15.90 -15.77
N LYS A 127 7.17 15.86 -15.44
CA LYS A 127 6.64 14.92 -14.46
C LYS A 127 6.74 13.47 -14.94
N ILE A 128 6.47 13.24 -16.22
CA ILE A 128 6.64 11.93 -16.86
C ILE A 128 8.12 11.50 -16.77
N ALA A 129 9.04 12.34 -17.23
CA ALA A 129 10.47 12.05 -17.20
C ALA A 129 10.97 11.79 -15.76
N TYR A 130 10.51 12.58 -14.79
CA TYR A 130 10.84 12.41 -13.37
C TYR A 130 10.29 11.11 -12.78
N GLU A 131 9.08 10.68 -13.12
CA GLU A 131 8.53 9.42 -12.63
C GLU A 131 9.21 8.20 -13.27
N LYS A 132 9.54 8.29 -14.57
CA LYS A 132 10.30 7.25 -15.30
C LYS A 132 11.72 7.11 -14.77
N SER A 133 12.40 8.22 -14.45
CA SER A 133 13.78 8.19 -13.97
C SER A 133 13.95 7.51 -12.60
N LYS A 134 12.87 7.36 -11.82
CA LYS A 134 12.92 6.67 -10.53
C LYS A 134 13.21 5.18 -10.67
N PHE A 135 12.67 4.54 -11.71
CA PHE A 135 12.83 3.10 -11.93
C PHE A 135 12.59 2.74 -13.41
N PRO A 136 13.64 2.77 -14.26
CA PRO A 136 13.51 2.56 -15.70
C PRO A 136 12.89 1.20 -16.07
N LEU A 137 13.13 0.16 -15.27
CA LEU A 137 12.57 -1.17 -15.52
C LEU A 137 11.06 -1.26 -15.29
N GLN A 138 10.42 -0.25 -14.68
CA GLN A 138 8.98 -0.30 -14.37
C GLN A 138 8.13 -0.47 -15.63
N GLU A 139 8.52 0.16 -16.73
CA GLU A 139 7.74 0.09 -17.98
C GLU A 139 7.71 -1.33 -18.54
N THR A 140 8.78 -2.10 -18.35
CA THR A 140 8.89 -3.48 -18.82
C THR A 140 8.36 -4.48 -17.80
N LEU A 141 8.64 -4.26 -16.51
CA LEU A 141 8.26 -5.20 -15.44
C LEU A 141 6.83 -5.02 -14.95
N GLY A 142 6.27 -3.81 -15.07
CA GLY A 142 4.95 -3.46 -14.55
C GLY A 142 4.88 -3.33 -13.03
N PHE A 143 6.01 -3.31 -12.32
CA PHE A 143 6.03 -3.05 -10.88
C PHE A 143 7.39 -2.52 -10.39
N ARG A 144 7.43 -2.04 -9.14
CA ARG A 144 8.67 -1.75 -8.40
C ARG A 144 8.48 -1.90 -6.89
N ILE A 145 9.55 -2.28 -6.18
CA ILE A 145 9.56 -2.31 -4.71
C ILE A 145 9.63 -0.87 -4.17
N GLN A 146 8.77 -0.57 -3.20
CA GLN A 146 8.67 0.73 -2.52
C GLN A 146 9.17 0.68 -1.08
N GLY A 147 9.22 -0.50 -0.48
CA GLY A 147 9.86 -0.76 0.79
C GLY A 147 9.64 -2.19 1.26
N ILE A 148 10.46 -2.63 2.21
CA ILE A 148 10.38 -3.95 2.85
C ILE A 148 10.67 -3.75 4.33
N LYS A 149 9.92 -4.39 5.21
CA LYS A 149 10.15 -4.45 6.65
C LYS A 149 9.91 -5.88 7.11
N VAL A 150 10.97 -6.58 7.49
CA VAL A 150 10.90 -8.02 7.80
C VAL A 150 11.51 -8.26 9.17
N TYR A 151 10.79 -9.01 10.01
CA TYR A 151 11.31 -9.36 11.32
C TYR A 151 12.40 -10.42 11.19
N ASN A 152 13.54 -10.17 11.84
CA ASN A 152 14.68 -11.05 11.88
C ASN A 152 14.78 -11.71 13.27
N PRO A 153 14.41 -13.00 13.42
CA PRO A 153 14.41 -13.67 14.72
C PRO A 153 15.79 -13.75 15.38
N LYS A 154 16.86 -13.78 14.58
CA LYS A 154 18.25 -13.83 15.08
C LYS A 154 18.66 -12.49 15.73
N LYS A 155 18.20 -11.38 15.17
CA LYS A 155 18.44 -10.02 15.71
C LYS A 155 17.39 -9.59 16.74
N GLN A 156 16.25 -10.29 16.79
CA GLN A 156 15.04 -9.88 17.48
C GLN A 156 14.56 -8.47 17.08
N ASP A 157 14.84 -8.06 15.86
CA ASP A 157 14.56 -6.72 15.34
C ASP A 157 14.19 -6.78 13.84
N TYR A 158 13.82 -5.65 13.24
CA TYR A 158 13.43 -5.54 11.84
C TYR A 158 14.59 -5.17 10.92
N ASP A 159 14.70 -5.89 9.81
CA ASP A 159 15.47 -5.46 8.65
C ASP A 159 14.55 -4.60 7.76
N GLU A 160 14.92 -3.34 7.54
CA GLU A 160 14.15 -2.36 6.76
C GLU A 160 14.90 -1.97 5.48
N PHE A 161 14.18 -2.00 4.36
CA PHE A 161 14.67 -1.58 3.06
C PHE A 161 13.70 -0.53 2.52
N ASP A 162 14.20 0.65 2.18
CA ASP A 162 13.35 1.76 1.77
C ASP A 162 13.09 1.77 0.24
N LYS A 163 12.48 2.86 -0.22
CA LYS A 163 12.21 3.06 -1.66
C LYS A 163 13.48 3.17 -2.49
N TYR A 164 14.62 3.58 -1.93
CA TYR A 164 15.87 3.70 -2.66
C TYR A 164 16.52 2.34 -2.89
N PHE A 165 16.37 1.40 -1.95
CA PHE A 165 16.70 0.00 -2.18
C PHE A 165 15.99 -0.55 -3.42
N GLY A 166 14.67 -0.40 -3.51
CA GLY A 166 13.89 -0.87 -4.66
C GLY A 166 14.27 -0.18 -5.98
N ARG A 167 14.61 1.12 -5.93
CA ARG A 167 15.07 1.88 -7.11
C ARG A 167 16.49 1.56 -7.55
N GLY A 168 17.30 0.97 -6.66
CA GLY A 168 18.66 0.54 -6.96
C GLY A 168 18.75 -0.71 -7.83
N ILE A 169 17.63 -1.39 -8.08
CA ILE A 169 17.56 -2.55 -8.96
C ILE A 169 17.67 -2.10 -10.42
N THR A 170 18.74 -2.51 -11.11
CA THR A 170 19.02 -2.07 -12.49
C THR A 170 18.83 -3.15 -13.54
N SER A 171 18.67 -4.40 -13.12
CA SER A 171 18.47 -5.54 -14.02
C SER A 171 17.49 -6.58 -13.47
N VAL A 172 16.93 -7.41 -14.35
CA VAL A 172 15.90 -8.42 -14.00
C VAL A 172 16.46 -9.51 -13.07
N ASP A 173 17.73 -9.89 -13.25
CA ASP A 173 18.43 -10.87 -12.41
C ASP A 173 18.57 -10.42 -10.95
N GLN A 174 18.52 -9.13 -10.67
CA GLN A 174 18.55 -8.56 -9.32
C GLN A 174 17.18 -8.62 -8.60
N LEU A 175 16.07 -8.87 -9.32
CA LEU A 175 14.74 -8.94 -8.71
C LEU A 175 14.62 -10.11 -7.73
N ALA A 176 15.05 -11.30 -8.13
CA ALA A 176 14.95 -12.47 -7.25
C ALA A 176 15.75 -12.26 -5.93
N PRO A 177 17.02 -11.81 -5.95
CA PRO A 177 17.72 -11.38 -4.75
C PRO A 177 16.97 -10.31 -3.94
N ALA A 178 16.38 -9.30 -4.57
CA ALA A 178 15.65 -8.25 -3.85
C ALA A 178 14.37 -8.77 -3.17
N PHE A 179 13.65 -9.69 -3.80
CA PHE A 179 12.48 -10.34 -3.21
C PHE A 179 12.88 -11.35 -2.11
N ARG A 180 14.08 -11.93 -2.17
CA ARG A 180 14.63 -12.72 -1.04
C ARG A 180 14.84 -11.88 0.21
N SER A 181 14.99 -10.55 0.12
CA SER A 181 14.99 -9.71 1.33
C SER A 181 13.69 -9.83 2.14
N TYR A 182 12.59 -10.25 1.51
CA TYR A 182 11.32 -10.56 2.18
C TYR A 182 11.21 -12.01 2.68
N PHE A 183 11.82 -12.95 1.94
CA PHE A 183 11.87 -14.38 2.28
C PHE A 183 13.33 -14.90 2.28
N PRO A 184 14.16 -14.52 3.28
CA PRO A 184 15.60 -14.75 3.24
C PRO A 184 15.99 -16.23 3.20
N GLU A 185 15.17 -17.10 3.79
CA GLU A 185 15.45 -18.54 3.91
C GLU A 185 14.51 -19.41 3.03
N ASP A 186 13.62 -18.81 2.23
CA ASP A 186 12.59 -19.55 1.48
C ASP A 186 12.54 -19.15 0.00
N THR A 187 13.32 -19.86 -0.81
CA THR A 187 13.38 -19.63 -2.27
C THR A 187 12.06 -19.99 -2.95
N SER A 188 11.34 -21.01 -2.48
CA SER A 188 10.05 -21.40 -3.04
C SER A 188 8.99 -20.32 -2.83
N LYS A 189 8.92 -19.72 -1.63
CA LYS A 189 8.06 -18.55 -1.36
C LYS A 189 8.48 -17.34 -2.18
N THR A 190 9.77 -17.11 -2.37
CA THR A 190 10.28 -16.03 -3.23
C THR A 190 9.78 -16.17 -4.67
N ILE A 191 9.92 -17.37 -5.26
CA ILE A 191 9.49 -17.63 -6.64
C ILE A 191 7.97 -17.48 -6.74
N LYS A 192 7.21 -18.10 -5.84
CA LYS A 192 5.75 -17.99 -5.82
C LYS A 192 5.28 -16.55 -5.68
N LEU A 193 6.00 -15.75 -4.90
CA LEU A 193 5.72 -14.33 -4.73
C LEU A 193 5.96 -13.56 -6.03
N LEU A 194 7.11 -13.75 -6.69
CA LEU A 194 7.40 -13.13 -7.97
C LEU A 194 6.36 -13.49 -9.04
N GLU A 195 5.97 -14.77 -9.12
CA GLU A 195 4.90 -15.25 -9.98
C GLU A 195 3.57 -14.56 -9.65
N THR A 196 3.22 -14.46 -8.36
CA THR A 196 1.99 -13.79 -7.92
C THR A 196 1.99 -12.32 -8.31
N VAL A 197 3.10 -11.60 -8.12
CA VAL A 197 3.22 -10.19 -8.53
C VAL A 197 3.07 -10.06 -10.05
N GLY A 198 3.69 -10.96 -10.84
CA GLY A 198 3.54 -11.00 -12.29
C GLY A 198 2.10 -11.30 -12.74
N LEU A 199 1.43 -12.26 -12.10
CA LEU A 199 0.04 -12.63 -12.39
C LEU A 199 -0.94 -11.52 -12.00
N VAL A 200 -0.75 -10.90 -10.84
CA VAL A 200 -1.55 -9.73 -10.44
C VAL A 200 -1.38 -8.62 -11.49
N ASN A 201 -0.16 -8.35 -11.93
CA ASN A 201 0.09 -7.34 -12.96
C ASN A 201 -0.65 -7.64 -14.28
N SER A 202 -0.77 -8.90 -14.70
CA SER A 202 -1.47 -9.27 -15.94
C SER A 202 -2.99 -9.35 -15.81
N GLN A 203 -3.51 -9.57 -14.60
CA GLN A 203 -4.94 -9.71 -14.32
C GLN A 203 -5.63 -8.41 -13.93
N LEU A 204 -4.88 -7.36 -13.59
CA LEU A 204 -5.44 -6.05 -13.32
C LEU A 204 -5.97 -5.44 -14.64
N PRO A 205 -7.29 -5.28 -14.86
CA PRO A 205 -7.81 -4.61 -16.04
C PRO A 205 -7.24 -3.20 -16.17
N GLU A 206 -7.11 -2.68 -17.40
CA GLU A 206 -6.53 -1.35 -17.67
C GLU A 206 -7.19 -0.23 -16.84
N ILE A 207 -8.47 -0.40 -16.49
CA ILE A 207 -9.23 0.50 -15.62
C ILE A 207 -8.58 0.61 -14.24
N LEU A 208 -8.00 -0.46 -13.71
CA LEU A 208 -7.25 -0.43 -12.45
C LEU A 208 -5.89 0.24 -12.62
N THR A 209 -5.18 0.12 -13.76
CA THR A 209 -3.94 0.91 -13.96
C THR A 209 -4.16 2.42 -13.88
N LEU A 210 -5.35 2.92 -14.24
CA LEU A 210 -5.76 4.32 -14.08
C LEU A 210 -6.08 4.68 -12.61
N PHE A 211 -6.70 3.77 -11.86
CA PHE A 211 -6.99 3.98 -10.42
C PHE A 211 -5.78 3.67 -9.50
N PHE A 212 -4.77 2.92 -9.98
CA PHE A 212 -3.55 2.54 -9.25
C PHE A 212 -2.56 3.69 -9.00
N PHE A 213 -2.82 4.89 -9.54
CA PHE A 213 -2.10 6.10 -9.14
C PHE A 213 -2.47 6.58 -7.75
N ILE A 214 -3.61 6.11 -7.24
CA ILE A 214 -4.29 6.67 -6.08
C ILE A 214 -4.39 5.64 -4.97
N ILE A 215 -4.69 4.40 -5.35
CA ILE A 215 -4.63 3.29 -4.44
C ILE A 215 -3.17 2.83 -4.40
N ILE A 216 -2.44 3.31 -3.39
CA ILE A 216 -1.36 2.52 -2.82
C ILE A 216 -2.02 1.25 -2.26
N ILE A 217 -2.35 0.29 -3.12
CA ILE A 217 -2.49 -1.11 -2.70
C ILE A 217 -1.03 -1.53 -2.54
N CYS A 218 -0.46 -1.19 -1.38
CA CYS A 218 0.57 -2.04 -0.84
C CYS A 218 -0.10 -3.42 -0.78
N TYR A 219 0.23 -4.32 -1.70
CA TYR A 219 0.22 -5.71 -1.29
C TYR A 219 1.32 -5.83 -0.26
N SER A 220 0.98 -5.43 0.97
CA SER A 220 1.66 -5.91 2.13
C SER A 220 1.41 -7.41 2.07
N LEU A 221 2.34 -8.11 1.41
CA LEU A 221 2.38 -9.53 1.51
C LEU A 221 2.69 -9.75 2.97
N PHE A 222 1.87 -10.57 3.61
CA PHE A 222 2.05 -10.92 4.99
C PHE A 222 2.38 -12.39 5.04
N SER A 223 3.61 -12.68 5.42
CA SER A 223 3.99 -14.00 5.86
C SER A 223 4.17 -13.97 7.37
N SER A 224 3.71 -15.03 8.03
CA SER A 224 4.35 -15.48 9.26
C SER A 224 5.75 -15.95 8.89
N CYS A 225 6.73 -15.05 8.84
CA CYS A 225 8.14 -15.40 8.61
C CYS A 225 8.76 -16.22 9.76
N VAL A 226 7.94 -16.64 10.73
CA VAL A 226 8.29 -17.55 11.81
C VAL A 226 7.32 -18.72 11.74
N ALA A 227 7.83 -19.86 11.27
CA ALA A 227 7.32 -21.17 11.65
C ALA A 227 8.36 -21.78 12.60
#